data_AF-A0A9X4NIK5-F1
#
_entry.id   AF-A0A9X4NIK5-F1
#
_cell.length_a   1.000
_cell.length_b   1.000
_cell.length_c   1.000
_cell.angle_alpha   90.00
_cell.angle_beta   90.00
_cell.angle_gamma   90.00
#
_symmetry.space_group_name_H-M   'P 1'
#
loop_
_entity.id
_entity.type
_entity.pdbx_description
1 polymer ?
#
loop_
_entity_poly.entity_id
_entity_poly.type
_entity_poly.pdbx_seq_one_letter_code
_entity_poly.pdbx_strand_id
1 'polypeptide(L)'
;MKIIKAVHINGTDKRKRYWKVPDHLQPIRLRKGDEAAVETANGPQRVEIIDVVTSRDGFLYWKNGEEWNHLEVTQEVLAIFDRKTKEVKYPPKAQ
;
A
#
# COMPACT_ATOMS: atom_id res chain seq x y z
N MET A 1 -5.69 4.96 -9.36
CA MET A 1 -5.16 4.96 -7.99
C MET A 1 -4.48 3.62 -7.69
N LYS A 2 -3.31 3.62 -7.07
CA LYS A 2 -2.66 2.40 -6.56
C LYS A 2 -3.14 2.06 -5.15
N ILE A 3 -3.34 0.78 -4.88
CA ILE A 3 -3.55 0.19 -3.56
C ILE A 3 -2.44 -0.83 -3.34
N ILE A 4 -1.76 -0.77 -2.19
CA ILE A 4 -0.79 -1.80 -1.81
C ILE A 4 -1.47 -2.89 -0.99
N LYS A 5 -1.06 -4.12 -1.22
CA LYS A 5 -1.30 -5.25 -0.32
C LYS A 5 -0.01 -5.54 0.41
N ALA A 6 -0.02 -5.50 1.73
CA ALA A 6 1.21 -5.59 2.52
C ALA A 6 1.01 -6.37 3.84
N VAL A 7 2.13 -6.71 4.49
CA VAL A 7 2.20 -7.34 5.82
C VAL A 7 3.11 -6.54 6.73
N HIS A 8 2.83 -6.53 8.03
CA HIS A 8 3.66 -5.83 9.00
C HIS A 8 5.02 -6.52 9.19
N ILE A 9 6.10 -5.74 9.16
CA ILE A 9 7.48 -6.27 9.27
C ILE A 9 7.80 -6.71 10.69
N ASN A 10 7.24 -6.03 11.69
CA ASN A 10 7.48 -6.31 13.11
C ASN A 10 6.86 -7.63 13.60
N GLY A 11 6.23 -8.41 12.73
CA GLY A 11 5.89 -9.82 12.98
C GLY A 11 4.76 -10.07 13.98
N THR A 12 4.11 -9.03 14.51
CA THR A 12 2.98 -9.16 15.44
C THR A 12 1.75 -9.76 14.76
N ASP A 13 1.59 -9.58 13.44
CA ASP A 13 0.54 -10.20 12.65
C ASP A 13 0.96 -10.32 11.18
N LYS A 14 0.93 -11.55 10.64
CA LYS A 14 1.21 -11.84 9.22
C LYS A 14 -0.03 -11.68 8.34
N ARG A 15 -1.13 -11.12 8.85
CA ARG A 15 -2.32 -10.81 8.06
C ARG A 15 -1.99 -9.81 6.96
N LYS A 16 -2.43 -10.18 5.76
CA LYS A 16 -2.41 -9.32 4.58
C LYS A 16 -3.48 -8.26 4.74
N ARG A 17 -3.10 -7.00 4.57
CA ARG A 17 -3.98 -5.84 4.64
C ARG A 17 -3.73 -4.94 3.44
N TYR A 18 -4.62 -3.97 3.25
CA TYR A 18 -4.63 -3.10 2.09
C TYR A 18 -4.55 -1.64 2.52
N TRP A 19 -3.75 -0.86 1.79
CA TRP A 19 -3.63 0.58 1.99
C TRP A 19 -3.66 1.30 0.66
N LYS A 20 -4.37 2.41 0.63
CA LYS A 20 -4.44 3.32 -0.50
C LYS A 20 -3.14 4.11 -0.59
N VAL A 21 -2.61 4.25 -1.80
CA VAL A 21 -1.48 5.15 -2.06
C VAL A 21 -2.08 6.53 -2.34
N PRO A 22 -1.75 7.58 -1.56
CA PRO A 22 -2.26 8.92 -1.82
C PRO A 22 -1.65 9.51 -3.09
N ASP A 23 -2.32 10.51 -3.68
CA ASP A 23 -1.98 11.04 -5.01
C ASP A 23 -0.55 11.54 -5.13
N HIS A 24 -0.04 12.20 -4.08
CA HIS A 24 1.34 12.70 -4.05
C HIS A 24 2.37 11.57 -4.13
N LEU A 25 2.04 10.33 -3.73
CA LEU A 25 2.91 9.15 -3.83
C LEU A 25 2.66 8.31 -5.09
N GLN A 26 1.58 8.57 -5.84
CA GLN A 26 1.25 7.83 -7.07
C GLN A 26 2.36 7.82 -8.13
N PRO A 27 3.17 8.89 -8.32
CA PRO A 27 4.28 8.85 -9.27
C PRO A 27 5.38 7.85 -8.93
N ILE A 28 5.49 7.43 -7.66
CA ILE A 28 6.55 6.52 -7.22
C ILE A 28 6.29 5.12 -7.77
N ARG A 29 7.34 4.51 -8.33
CA ARG A 29 7.30 3.11 -8.77
C ARG A 29 7.38 2.18 -7.56
N LEU A 30 6.28 1.48 -7.32
CA LEU A 30 6.12 0.48 -6.27
C LEU A 30 6.39 -0.92 -6.81
N ARG A 31 7.04 -1.76 -6.00
CA ARG A 31 7.30 -3.17 -6.33
C ARG A 31 7.09 -4.06 -5.11
N LYS A 32 6.83 -5.34 -5.36
CA LYS A 32 6.87 -6.36 -4.30
C LYS A 32 8.24 -6.36 -3.61
N GLY A 33 8.24 -6.39 -2.29
CA GLY A 33 9.42 -6.32 -1.42
C GLY A 33 9.92 -4.90 -1.13
N ASP A 34 9.29 -3.85 -1.68
CA ASP A 34 9.46 -2.50 -1.16
C ASP A 34 8.79 -2.40 0.23
N GLU A 35 9.24 -1.47 1.06
CA GLU A 35 8.60 -1.18 2.35
C GLU A 35 7.78 0.11 2.25
N ALA A 36 6.73 0.19 3.07
CA ALA A 36 5.94 1.41 3.25
C ALA A 36 5.71 1.69 4.73
N ALA A 37 5.61 2.97 5.09
CA ALA A 37 5.02 3.38 6.36
C ALA A 37 3.53 3.57 6.15
N VAL A 38 2.74 3.05 7.06
CA VAL A 38 1.27 3.14 7.03
C VAL A 38 0.76 3.62 8.38
N GLU A 39 -0.35 4.34 8.38
CA GLU A 39 -1.04 4.71 9.60
C GLU A 39 -1.79 3.49 10.17
N THR A 40 -1.75 3.32 11.49
CA THR A 40 -2.49 2.27 12.18
C THR A 40 -3.10 2.82 13.46
N ALA A 41 -4.04 2.09 14.07
CA ALA A 41 -4.61 2.48 15.37
C ALA A 41 -3.55 2.64 16.48
N ASN A 42 -2.38 2.01 16.33
CA ASN A 42 -1.27 2.08 17.28
C ASN A 42 -0.15 3.03 16.80
N GLY A 43 -0.46 3.92 15.87
CA GLY A 43 0.48 4.84 15.23
C GLY A 43 1.17 4.25 13.98
N PRO A 44 2.15 4.97 13.41
CA PRO A 44 2.80 4.58 12.17
C PRO A 44 3.58 3.27 12.30
N GLN A 45 3.39 2.36 11.33
CA GLN A 45 4.10 1.08 11.28
C GLN A 45 4.71 0.81 9.90
N ARG A 46 5.78 0.02 9.87
CA ARG A 46 6.40 -0.46 8.62
C ARG A 46 5.76 -1.75 8.14
N VAL A 47 5.45 -1.79 6.85
CA VAL A 47 4.91 -2.95 6.14
C VAL A 47 5.77 -3.29 4.93
N GLU A 48 5.84 -4.57 4.58
CA GLU A 48 6.43 -5.06 3.34
C GLU A 48 5.34 -5.25 2.29
N ILE A 49 5.50 -4.63 1.12
CA ILE A 49 4.57 -4.71 0.01
C ILE A 49 4.66 -6.11 -0.62
N ILE A 50 3.54 -6.82 -0.63
CA ILE A 50 3.40 -8.13 -1.28
C ILE A 50 2.88 -7.96 -2.72
N ASP A 51 2.00 -7.00 -2.94
CA ASP A 51 1.37 -6.76 -4.24
C ASP A 51 0.90 -5.31 -4.39
N VAL A 52 0.71 -4.87 -5.63
CA VAL A 52 0.23 -3.52 -5.97
C VAL A 52 -0.92 -3.66 -6.96
N VAL A 53 -2.10 -3.21 -6.55
CA VAL A 53 -3.33 -3.27 -7.33
C VAL A 53 -3.67 -1.88 -7.84
N THR A 54 -4.16 -1.81 -9.08
CA THR A 54 -4.72 -0.55 -9.62
C THR A 54 -6.22 -0.56 -9.39
N SER A 55 -6.72 0.47 -8.70
CA SER A 55 -8.13 0.75 -8.47
C SER A 55 -8.53 2.07 -9.13
N ARG A 56 -9.78 2.18 -9.57
CA ARG A 56 -10.33 3.39 -10.20
C ARG A 56 -10.88 4.38 -9.16
N ASP A 57 -11.41 3.86 -8.07
CA ASP A 57 -12.26 4.56 -7.10
C ASP A 57 -11.83 4.35 -5.64
N GLY A 58 -10.77 3.57 -5.40
CA GLY A 58 -10.31 3.24 -4.04
C GLY A 58 -10.93 1.96 -3.49
N PHE A 59 -11.70 1.22 -4.29
CA PHE A 59 -12.25 -0.07 -3.91
C PHE A 59 -11.39 -1.22 -4.48
N LEU A 60 -11.37 -2.32 -3.73
CA LEU A 60 -10.93 -3.62 -4.21
C LEU A 60 -12.15 -4.42 -4.66
N TYR A 61 -12.08 -5.01 -5.84
CA TYR A 61 -13.15 -5.85 -6.39
C TYR A 61 -12.65 -7.28 -6.55
N TRP A 62 -13.46 -8.25 -6.14
CA TRP A 62 -13.18 -9.66 -6.37
C TRP A 62 -14.47 -10.45 -6.56
N LYS A 63 -14.38 -11.58 -7.26
CA LYS A 63 -15.51 -12.46 -7.50
C LYS A 63 -15.47 -13.63 -6.52
N ASN A 64 -16.63 -13.99 -5.97
CA ASN A 64 -16.81 -15.22 -5.19
C ASN A 64 -17.98 -16.00 -5.80
N GLY A 65 -17.69 -17.02 -6.62
CA GLY A 65 -18.70 -17.69 -7.44
C GLY A 65 -19.24 -16.76 -8.53
N GLU A 66 -20.55 -16.49 -8.50
CA GLU A 66 -21.22 -15.58 -9.43
C GLU A 66 -21.30 -14.14 -8.92
N GLU A 67 -21.10 -13.92 -7.62
CA GLU A 67 -21.26 -12.62 -6.98
C GLU A 67 -19.98 -11.78 -7.02
N TRP A 68 -20.15 -10.48 -7.30
CA TRP A 68 -19.10 -9.48 -7.16
C TRP A 68 -19.11 -8.88 -5.77
N ASN A 69 -17.96 -8.96 -5.11
CA ASN A 69 -17.71 -8.37 -3.81
C ASN A 69 -16.80 -7.14 -3.98
N HIS A 70 -16.92 -6.20 -3.04
CA HIS A 70 -16.08 -5.03 -3.01
C HIS A 70 -15.73 -4.62 -1.57
N LEU A 71 -14.62 -3.92 -1.42
CA LEU A 71 -14.15 -3.37 -0.15
C LEU A 71 -13.55 -1.99 -0.40
N GLU A 72 -14.04 -0.97 0.30
CA GLU A 72 -13.41 0.34 0.31
C GLU A 72 -12.10 0.30 1.10
N VAL A 73 -11.02 0.82 0.53
CA VAL A 73 -9.73 0.92 1.22
C VAL A 73 -9.54 2.35 1.71
N THR A 74 -9.76 2.55 3.02
CA THR A 74 -9.75 3.87 3.66
C THR A 74 -8.41 4.25 4.30
N GLN A 75 -7.58 3.26 4.64
CA GLN A 75 -6.27 3.52 5.26
C GLN A 75 -5.24 3.89 4.20
N GLU A 76 -4.37 4.85 4.51
CA GLU A 76 -3.41 5.39 3.54
C GLU A 76 -1.95 5.06 3.87
N VAL A 77 -1.14 5.01 2.82
CA VAL A 77 0.32 4.96 2.90
C VAL A 77 0.84 6.36 3.25
N LEU A 78 1.72 6.43 4.25
CA LEU A 78 2.37 7.66 4.69
C LEU A 78 3.68 7.92 3.91
N ALA A 79 4.47 6.87 3.67
CA ALA A 79 5.74 6.98 2.96
C ALA A 79 6.11 5.63 2.32
N ILE A 80 6.98 5.69 1.31
CA ILE A 80 7.51 4.51 0.61
C ILE A 80 9.02 4.50 0.80
N PHE A 81 9.61 3.33 1.03
CA PHE A 81 11.05 3.17 1.20
C PHE A 81 11.65 2.36 0.05
N ASP A 82 12.90 2.65 -0.29
CA ASP A 82 13.67 1.84 -1.22
C ASP A 82 14.06 0.50 -0.61
N ARG A 83 13.86 -0.58 -1.37
CA ARG A 83 14.18 -1.93 -0.91
C ARG A 83 15.66 -2.11 -0.57
N LYS A 84 16.57 -1.49 -1.34
CA LYS A 84 18.02 -1.65 -1.18
C LYS A 84 18.57 -0.67 -0.16
N THR A 85 18.26 0.62 -0.30
CA THR A 85 18.87 1.66 0.55
C THR A 85 18.12 1.89 1.85
N LYS A 86 16.85 1.44 1.93
CA LYS A 86 15.93 1.69 3.06
C LYS A 86 15.63 3.17 3.29
N GLU A 87 16.01 4.04 2.36
CA GLU A 87 15.71 5.47 2.38
C GLU A 87 14.29 5.74 1.88
N VAL A 88 13.73 6.88 2.30
CA VAL A 88 12.42 7.35 1.83
C VAL A 88 12.51 7.71 0.36
N LYS A 89 11.57 7.19 -0.46
CA LYS A 89 11.37 7.59 -1.84
C LYS A 89 10.55 8.87 -1.88
N TYR A 90 11.03 9.85 -2.64
CA TYR A 90 10.29 11.07 -2.91
C TYR A 90 9.67 11.02 -4.31
N PRO A 91 8.51 11.66 -4.51
CA PRO A 91 7.96 11.87 -5.84
C PRO A 91 8.96 12.66 -6.69
N PRO A 92 9.06 12.41 -8.00
CA PRO A 92 9.82 13.29 -8.89
C PRO A 92 9.29 14.72 -8.78
N LYS A 93 10.19 15.71 -8.76
CA LYS A 93 9.80 17.12 -8.77
C LYS A 93 8.95 17.38 -10.02
N ALA A 94 7.81 18.05 -9.85
CA ALA A 94 7.03 18.53 -10.98
C ALA A 94 7.92 19.49 -11.81
N GLN A 95 8.00 19.24 -13.11
CA GLN A 95 8.66 20.13 -14.08
C GLN A 95 7.77 21.34 -14.36
#